data_AF-A0A0C3D8J7-F1
#
_entry.id   AF-A0A0C3D8J7-F1
#
_cell.length_a   1.000
_cell.length_b   1.000
_cell.length_c   1.000
_cell.angle_alpha   90.00
_cell.angle_beta   90.00
_cell.angle_gamma   90.00
#
_symmetry.space_group_name_H-M   'P 1'
#
loop_
_entity.id
_entity.type
_entity.pdbx_description
1 polymer ?
#
loop_
_entity_poly.entity_id
_entity_poly.type
_entity_poly.pdbx_seq_one_letter_code
_entity_poly.pdbx_strand_id
1 'polypeptide(L)'
;FTKGQLRKLEPFIKGWIDTPFLATAWMYSPYFTAEVKCGNEGLNIADRQNAHSAGVAVNQVVNLYRNVSRQHELNQKVLAYSISHDQEAVRIYGHYPVIDGDETHVYRFTVKKLDIMSEAGKDRWTSFIFTTNLYDLYYPTHIERLRSAVDQLPDPLPDEHEQHLDLEVLSQPDEEESQPDMVDSQDLLNSAPASQTSHPSFKKPRSKS
;
A
#
# COMPACT_ATOMS: atom_id res chain seq x y z
N PHE A 1 -8.51 0.23 13.98
CA PHE A 1 -9.90 -0.27 14.01
C PHE A 1 -10.12 -1.06 15.29
N THR A 2 -11.35 -1.07 15.82
CA THR A 2 -11.73 -1.97 16.93
C THR A 2 -11.90 -3.40 16.43
N LYS A 3 -12.01 -4.39 17.33
CA LYS A 3 -12.29 -5.79 16.92
C LYS A 3 -13.60 -5.93 16.13
N GLY A 4 -14.63 -5.16 16.48
CA GLY A 4 -15.90 -5.14 15.74
C GLY A 4 -15.72 -4.56 14.33
N GLN A 5 -15.02 -3.44 14.21
CA GLN A 5 -14.71 -2.83 12.91
C GLN A 5 -13.88 -3.77 12.01
N LEU A 6 -12.90 -4.49 12.57
CA LEU A 6 -12.11 -5.47 11.82
C LEU A 6 -12.97 -6.63 11.32
N ARG A 7 -13.91 -7.12 12.14
CA ARG A 7 -14.86 -8.16 11.75
C ARG A 7 -15.76 -7.70 10.60
N LYS A 8 -16.26 -6.47 10.66
CA LYS A 8 -17.07 -5.88 9.58
C LYS A 8 -16.30 -5.71 8.28
N LEU A 9 -15.00 -5.44 8.36
CA LEU A 9 -14.12 -5.36 7.19
C LEU A 9 -13.74 -6.74 6.64
N GLU A 10 -13.79 -7.81 7.43
CA GLU A 10 -13.28 -9.13 7.06
C GLU A 10 -13.85 -9.69 5.74
N PRO A 11 -15.18 -9.61 5.45
CA PRO A 11 -15.72 -10.07 4.16
C PRO A 11 -15.17 -9.29 2.96
N PHE A 12 -14.80 -8.02 3.19
CA PHE A 12 -14.23 -7.14 2.18
C PHE A 12 -12.73 -7.37 1.99
N ILE A 13 -12.08 -8.10 2.89
CA ILE A 13 -10.65 -8.39 2.90
C ILE A 13 -10.36 -9.85 2.53
N LYS A 14 -11.27 -10.81 2.76
CA LYS A 14 -11.08 -12.22 2.40
C LYS A 14 -11.10 -12.41 0.86
N GLY A 15 -9.96 -12.81 0.28
CA GLY A 15 -9.77 -12.94 -1.18
C GLY A 15 -8.63 -12.08 -1.74
N TRP A 16 -7.46 -12.11 -1.09
CA TRP A 16 -6.41 -11.07 -1.04
C TRP A 16 -5.82 -10.59 -2.38
N ILE A 17 -6.11 -11.26 -3.49
CA ILE A 17 -5.52 -10.93 -4.79
C ILE A 17 -6.24 -9.75 -5.44
N ASP A 18 -7.53 -9.53 -5.16
CA ASP A 18 -8.36 -8.54 -5.89
C ASP A 18 -9.21 -7.62 -4.99
N THR A 19 -8.95 -7.57 -3.67
CA THR A 19 -9.79 -6.74 -2.80
C THR A 19 -9.44 -5.26 -2.95
N PRO A 20 -10.42 -4.37 -3.13
CA PRO A 20 -10.16 -2.94 -3.20
C PRO A 20 -9.87 -2.32 -1.83
N PHE A 21 -9.68 -3.09 -0.74
CA PHE A 21 -9.50 -2.57 0.62
C PHE A 21 -8.06 -2.67 1.16
N LEU A 22 -7.21 -3.43 0.46
CA LEU A 22 -5.79 -3.57 0.77
C LEU A 22 -4.95 -2.96 -0.34
N ALA A 23 -4.03 -2.07 -0.01
CA ALA A 23 -3.07 -1.56 -0.99
C ALA A 23 -1.74 -2.33 -0.97
N THR A 24 -1.41 -2.92 0.17
CA THR A 24 -0.37 -3.96 0.31
C THR A 24 -0.92 -5.05 1.21
N ALA A 25 -0.28 -6.23 1.24
CA ALA A 25 -0.71 -7.37 2.06
C ALA A 25 -0.85 -7.07 3.57
N TRP A 26 -0.33 -5.93 4.04
CA TRP A 26 -0.26 -5.59 5.46
C TRP A 26 -0.83 -4.20 5.79
N MET A 27 -1.41 -3.48 4.82
CA MET A 27 -1.85 -2.10 5.02
C MET A 27 -3.29 -1.88 4.58
N TYR A 28 -4.13 -1.55 5.56
CA TYR A 28 -5.51 -1.14 5.37
C TYR A 28 -5.57 0.34 4.99
N SER A 29 -6.14 0.64 3.81
CA SER A 29 -6.48 2.00 3.38
C SER A 29 -5.32 3.01 3.55
N PRO A 30 -4.22 2.88 2.79
CA PRO A 30 -3.19 3.91 2.80
C PRO A 30 -3.74 5.28 2.44
N TYR A 31 -3.04 6.31 2.89
CA TYR A 31 -3.34 7.70 2.56
C TYR A 31 -2.09 8.50 2.21
N PHE A 32 -0.93 7.84 2.17
CA PHE A 32 0.35 8.46 1.88
C PHE A 32 1.25 7.51 1.08
N THR A 33 1.85 8.03 0.00
CA THR A 33 2.84 7.31 -0.80
C THR A 33 4.09 8.17 -0.97
N ALA A 34 5.25 7.54 -1.01
CA ALA A 34 6.51 8.23 -1.24
C ALA A 34 7.37 7.43 -2.20
N GLU A 35 7.91 8.09 -3.23
CA GLU A 35 8.76 7.47 -4.23
C GLU A 35 10.06 8.27 -4.36
N VAL A 36 11.16 7.54 -4.35
CA VAL A 36 12.51 8.10 -4.43
C VAL A 36 13.14 7.71 -5.76
N LYS A 37 13.78 8.67 -6.42
CA LYS A 37 14.56 8.42 -7.62
C LYS A 37 16.00 8.82 -7.41
N CYS A 38 16.88 8.07 -8.06
CA CYS A 38 18.31 8.30 -8.08
C CYS A 38 18.86 7.84 -9.43
N GLY A 39 19.93 8.49 -9.90
CA GLY A 39 20.57 8.15 -11.18
C GLY A 39 19.74 8.56 -12.39
N ASN A 40 19.49 7.63 -13.32
CA ASN A 40 18.91 7.94 -14.63
C ASN A 40 17.36 8.00 -14.64
N GLU A 41 16.69 7.73 -13.51
CA GLU A 41 15.22 7.84 -13.43
C GLU A 41 14.79 9.23 -12.97
N GLY A 42 13.90 9.86 -13.72
CA GLY A 42 13.38 11.19 -13.40
C GLY A 42 12.17 11.15 -12.47
N LEU A 43 11.90 12.29 -11.81
CA LEU A 43 10.71 12.48 -10.95
C LEU A 43 9.38 12.25 -11.66
N ASN A 44 9.32 12.32 -12.99
CA ASN A 44 8.12 11.97 -13.76
C ASN A 44 7.75 10.47 -13.67
N ILE A 45 8.71 9.60 -13.36
CA ILE A 45 8.47 8.17 -13.09
C ILE A 45 7.88 8.02 -11.69
N ALA A 46 8.51 8.63 -10.67
CA ALA A 46 7.97 8.66 -9.31
C ALA A 46 6.56 9.26 -9.26
N ASP A 47 6.34 10.36 -9.98
CA ASP A 47 5.03 11.02 -10.07
C ASP A 47 3.95 10.09 -10.64
N ARG A 48 4.31 9.14 -11.52
CA ARG A 48 3.37 8.16 -12.10
C ARG A 48 3.12 6.99 -11.15
N GLN A 49 4.16 6.45 -10.52
CA GLN A 49 4.05 5.38 -9.53
C GLN A 49 3.21 5.83 -8.33
N ASN A 50 3.54 7.00 -7.78
CA ASN A 50 2.74 7.64 -6.74
C ASN A 50 1.28 7.87 -7.16
N ALA A 51 1.03 8.36 -8.39
CA ALA A 51 -0.34 8.57 -8.86
C ALA A 51 -1.12 7.25 -8.98
N HIS A 52 -0.47 6.16 -9.40
CA HIS A 52 -1.08 4.83 -9.44
C HIS A 52 -1.45 4.35 -8.02
N SER A 53 -0.48 4.33 -7.10
CA SER A 53 -0.69 3.86 -5.72
C SER A 53 -1.71 4.72 -4.96
N ALA A 54 -1.64 6.05 -5.12
CA ALA A 54 -2.63 6.96 -4.54
C ALA A 54 -4.02 6.80 -5.18
N GLY A 55 -4.09 6.47 -6.48
CA GLY A 55 -5.34 6.14 -7.15
C GLY A 55 -6.01 4.91 -6.56
N VAL A 56 -5.24 3.84 -6.34
CA VAL A 56 -5.72 2.65 -5.61
C VAL A 56 -6.24 3.06 -4.24
N ALA A 57 -5.42 3.75 -3.45
CA ALA A 57 -5.76 4.24 -2.11
C ALA A 57 -7.09 5.02 -2.06
N VAL A 58 -7.26 6.01 -2.94
CA VAL A 58 -8.47 6.83 -3.06
C VAL A 58 -9.69 5.95 -3.39
N ASN A 59 -9.56 5.04 -4.35
CA ASN A 59 -10.65 4.14 -4.74
C ASN A 59 -11.06 3.18 -3.62
N GLN A 60 -10.14 2.77 -2.73
CA GLN A 60 -10.48 1.93 -1.57
C GLN A 60 -11.48 2.64 -0.65
N VAL A 61 -11.19 3.90 -0.36
CA VAL A 61 -12.04 4.74 0.50
C VAL A 61 -13.38 5.01 -0.18
N VAL A 62 -13.38 5.27 -1.48
CA VAL A 62 -14.63 5.47 -2.24
C VAL A 62 -15.48 4.20 -2.25
N ASN A 63 -14.89 3.04 -2.48
CA ASN A 63 -15.59 1.76 -2.46
C ASN A 63 -16.17 1.44 -1.08
N LEU A 64 -15.42 1.68 0.00
CA LEU A 64 -15.96 1.58 1.37
C LEU A 64 -17.20 2.46 1.54
N TYR A 65 -17.12 3.72 1.10
CA TYR A 65 -18.22 4.67 1.24
C TYR A 65 -19.42 4.35 0.34
N ARG A 66 -19.21 3.72 -0.82
CA ARG A 66 -20.29 3.22 -1.68
C ARG A 66 -21.07 2.10 -1.01
N ASN A 67 -20.40 1.19 -0.31
CA ASN A 67 -21.06 0.11 0.44
C ASN A 67 -22.02 0.62 1.52
N VAL A 68 -21.86 1.86 1.96
CA VAL A 68 -22.75 2.53 2.91
C VAL A 68 -23.50 3.72 2.31
N SER A 69 -23.54 3.83 0.97
CA SER A 69 -24.25 4.89 0.24
C SER A 69 -23.88 6.34 0.62
N ARG A 70 -22.63 6.58 1.04
CA ARG A 70 -22.12 7.88 1.51
C ARG A 70 -21.05 8.49 0.60
N GLN A 71 -20.81 7.93 -0.58
CA GLN A 71 -19.74 8.34 -1.50
C GLN A 71 -19.76 9.84 -1.85
N HIS A 72 -20.92 10.49 -1.84
CA HIS A 72 -21.06 11.93 -2.07
C HIS A 72 -20.25 12.80 -1.07
N GLU A 73 -20.00 12.32 0.15
CA GLU A 73 -19.17 13.00 1.16
C GLU A 73 -17.71 13.16 0.74
N LEU A 74 -17.24 12.29 -0.16
CA LEU A 74 -15.85 12.21 -0.59
C LEU A 74 -15.56 13.04 -1.83
N ASN A 75 -16.57 13.49 -2.57
CA ASN A 75 -16.39 14.16 -3.85
C ASN A 75 -15.50 15.40 -3.69
N GLN A 76 -14.42 15.45 -4.47
CA GLN A 76 -13.39 16.50 -4.45
C GLN A 76 -12.68 16.69 -3.09
N LYS A 77 -12.77 15.72 -2.17
CA LYS A 77 -12.02 15.72 -0.92
C LYS A 77 -10.68 15.02 -1.12
N VAL A 78 -9.63 15.58 -0.54
CA VAL A 78 -8.32 14.93 -0.54
C VAL A 78 -8.37 13.70 0.36
N LEU A 79 -8.05 12.54 -0.22
CA LEU A 79 -8.05 11.25 0.49
C LEU A 79 -6.65 10.66 0.63
N ALA A 80 -5.73 11.01 -0.27
CA ALA A 80 -4.34 10.57 -0.20
C ALA A 80 -3.37 11.70 -0.60
N TYR A 81 -2.13 11.59 -0.13
CA TYR A 81 -1.03 12.46 -0.49
C TYR A 81 0.13 11.66 -1.05
N SER A 82 0.96 12.28 -1.88
CA SER A 82 2.18 11.64 -2.35
C SER A 82 3.37 12.58 -2.39
N ILE A 83 4.55 12.05 -2.10
CA ILE A 83 5.84 12.73 -2.26
C ILE A 83 6.69 12.00 -3.31
N SER A 84 7.12 12.72 -4.33
CA SER A 84 8.18 12.27 -5.23
C SER A 84 9.45 13.05 -4.89
N HIS A 85 10.58 12.38 -4.67
CA HIS A 85 11.84 13.08 -4.45
C HIS A 85 13.04 12.41 -5.11
N ASP A 86 14.06 13.23 -5.40
CA ASP A 86 15.37 12.79 -5.85
C ASP A 86 16.46 13.50 -5.03
N GLN A 87 17.69 13.53 -5.52
CA GLN A 87 18.80 14.18 -4.84
C GLN A 87 18.70 15.72 -4.75
N GLU A 88 17.82 16.37 -5.53
CA GLU A 88 17.72 17.84 -5.60
C GLU A 88 16.32 18.38 -5.35
N ALA A 89 15.26 17.65 -5.69
CA ALA A 89 13.92 18.18 -5.73
C ALA A 89 12.90 17.28 -5.04
N VAL A 90 11.86 17.94 -4.50
CA VAL A 90 10.69 17.30 -3.90
C VAL A 90 9.43 17.84 -4.57
N ARG A 91 8.49 16.95 -4.88
CA ARG A 91 7.15 17.27 -5.38
C ARG A 91 6.10 16.62 -4.51
N ILE A 92 5.17 17.41 -4.00
CA ILE A 92 4.09 16.99 -3.12
C ILE A 92 2.77 17.19 -3.83
N TYR A 93 1.93 16.16 -3.81
CA TYR A 93 0.59 16.18 -4.43
C TYR A 93 -0.47 15.72 -3.44
N GLY A 94 -1.67 16.28 -3.58
CA GLY A 94 -2.90 15.77 -2.97
C GLY A 94 -3.77 15.11 -4.03
N HIS A 95 -4.34 13.95 -3.71
CA HIS A 95 -5.17 13.13 -4.60
C HIS A 95 -6.60 13.09 -4.09
N TYR A 96 -7.55 13.29 -4.99
CA TYR A 96 -8.98 13.40 -4.68
C TYR A 96 -9.82 12.71 -5.77
N PRO A 97 -10.96 12.10 -5.39
CA PRO A 97 -11.89 11.56 -6.36
C PRO A 97 -12.83 12.65 -6.89
N VAL A 98 -13.23 12.53 -8.14
CA VAL A 98 -14.43 13.13 -8.71
C VAL A 98 -15.40 11.99 -8.99
N ILE A 99 -16.58 12.05 -8.39
CA ILE A 99 -17.57 10.98 -8.40
C ILE A 99 -18.79 11.45 -9.20
N ASP A 100 -19.13 10.68 -10.24
CA ASP A 100 -20.30 10.91 -11.08
C ASP A 100 -21.07 9.60 -11.22
N GLY A 101 -22.18 9.48 -10.48
CA GLY A 101 -22.91 8.23 -10.33
C GLY A 101 -22.00 7.06 -9.88
N ASP A 102 -21.92 6.05 -10.73
CA ASP A 102 -21.11 4.85 -10.51
C ASP A 102 -19.66 4.98 -11.01
N GLU A 103 -19.31 6.07 -11.67
CA GLU A 103 -17.93 6.34 -12.08
C GLU A 103 -17.15 7.10 -11.01
N THR A 104 -15.85 6.85 -10.94
CA THR A 104 -14.92 7.57 -10.07
C THR A 104 -13.63 7.81 -10.82
N HIS A 105 -13.27 9.09 -10.96
CA HIS A 105 -11.99 9.52 -11.53
C HIS A 105 -11.11 10.10 -10.44
N VAL A 106 -9.86 9.63 -10.36
CA VAL A 106 -8.90 10.17 -9.40
C VAL A 106 -8.06 11.25 -10.07
N TYR A 107 -8.08 12.44 -9.49
CA TYR A 107 -7.28 13.57 -9.91
C TYR A 107 -6.26 13.93 -8.82
N ARG A 108 -5.26 14.71 -9.21
CA ARG A 108 -4.29 15.29 -8.29
C ARG A 108 -4.11 16.77 -8.52
N PHE A 109 -3.73 17.47 -7.46
CA PHE A 109 -3.25 18.85 -7.54
C PHE A 109 -1.87 18.97 -6.90
N THR A 110 -1.09 19.95 -7.34
CA THR A 110 0.24 20.22 -6.79
C THR A 110 0.08 20.96 -5.46
N VAL A 111 0.58 20.36 -4.37
CA VAL A 111 0.68 21.03 -3.06
C VAL A 111 1.93 21.90 -3.03
N LYS A 112 3.07 21.32 -3.44
CA LYS A 112 4.36 22.04 -3.47
C LYS A 112 5.33 21.36 -4.44
N LYS A 113 6.17 22.14 -5.09
CA LYS A 113 7.40 21.69 -5.76
C LYS A 113 8.53 22.56 -5.25
N LEU A 114 9.65 21.95 -4.86
CA LEU A 114 10.77 22.65 -4.25
C LEU A 114 12.09 21.98 -4.65
N ASP A 115 13.14 22.78 -4.67
CA ASP A 115 14.53 22.36 -4.82
C ASP A 115 15.18 22.45 -3.43
N ILE A 116 15.57 21.31 -2.86
CA ILE A 116 16.16 21.21 -1.52
C ILE A 116 17.63 21.66 -1.48
N MET A 117 18.28 21.83 -2.63
CA MET A 117 19.66 22.31 -2.74
C MET A 117 19.72 23.82 -2.95
N SER A 118 18.62 24.43 -3.40
CA SER A 118 18.48 25.88 -3.54
C SER A 118 18.53 26.63 -2.20
N GLU A 119 18.83 27.93 -2.25
CA GLU A 119 18.79 28.85 -1.09
C GLU A 119 19.50 28.32 0.18
N ALA A 120 20.66 27.69 0.01
CA ALA A 120 21.44 27.08 1.11
C ALA A 120 20.65 26.02 1.93
N GLY A 121 19.72 25.32 1.27
CA GLY A 121 18.94 24.25 1.88
C GLY A 121 17.85 24.72 2.83
N LYS A 122 17.35 25.94 2.65
CA LYS A 122 16.26 26.52 3.45
C LYS A 122 15.03 25.61 3.54
N ASP A 123 14.67 24.96 2.44
CA ASP A 123 13.47 24.12 2.34
C ASP A 123 13.72 22.63 2.62
N ARG A 124 14.94 22.23 3.05
CA ARG A 124 15.33 20.82 3.22
C ARG A 124 14.44 20.01 4.16
N TRP A 125 13.79 20.67 5.12
CA TRP A 125 12.92 20.03 6.11
C TRP A 125 11.44 20.00 5.71
N THR A 126 11.07 20.57 4.56
CA THR A 126 9.67 20.72 4.15
C THR A 126 8.95 19.37 4.01
N SER A 127 9.58 18.38 3.38
CA SER A 127 9.00 17.04 3.18
C SER A 127 8.82 16.31 4.51
N PHE A 128 9.77 16.45 5.42
CA PHE A 128 9.72 15.90 6.77
C PHE A 128 8.55 16.51 7.56
N ILE A 129 8.49 17.84 7.65
CA ILE A 129 7.42 18.57 8.35
C ILE A 129 6.05 18.22 7.75
N PHE A 130 5.95 18.18 6.41
CA PHE A 130 4.71 17.79 5.75
C PHE A 130 4.29 16.37 6.12
N THR A 131 5.20 15.40 6.07
CA THR A 131 4.93 14.02 6.46
C THR A 131 4.48 13.93 7.91
N THR A 132 5.17 14.62 8.84
CA THR A 132 4.76 14.68 10.25
C THR A 132 3.35 15.26 10.41
N ASN A 133 3.04 16.37 9.73
CA ASN A 133 1.71 16.96 9.74
C ASN A 133 0.63 16.03 9.17
N LEU A 134 0.96 15.14 8.22
CA LEU A 134 0.00 14.13 7.77
C LEU A 134 -0.39 13.17 8.90
N TYR A 135 0.55 12.75 9.73
CA TYR A 135 0.27 11.87 10.87
C TYR A 135 -0.39 12.61 12.03
N ASP A 136 0.04 13.85 12.31
CA ASP A 136 -0.45 14.58 13.49
C ASP A 136 -1.82 15.24 13.25
N LEU A 137 -2.08 15.71 12.03
CA LEU A 137 -3.27 16.52 11.72
C LEU A 137 -4.26 15.80 10.80
N TYR A 138 -3.77 15.18 9.73
CA TYR A 138 -4.64 14.57 8.73
C TYR A 138 -5.12 13.18 9.14
N TYR A 139 -4.23 12.32 9.62
CA TYR A 139 -4.53 10.94 9.97
C TYR A 139 -5.66 10.79 10.99
N PRO A 140 -5.74 11.58 12.10
CA PRO A 140 -6.85 11.48 13.04
C PRO A 140 -8.21 11.72 12.37
N THR A 141 -8.28 12.69 11.47
CA THR A 141 -9.50 12.98 10.71
C THR A 141 -9.80 11.85 9.70
N HIS A 142 -8.76 11.33 9.04
CA HIS A 142 -8.91 10.28 8.04
C HIS A 142 -9.34 8.94 8.64
N ILE A 143 -8.78 8.56 9.79
CA ILE A 143 -9.16 7.30 10.45
C ILE A 143 -10.59 7.36 10.99
N GLU A 144 -11.04 8.51 11.53
CA GLU A 144 -12.43 8.66 11.96
C GLU A 144 -13.42 8.63 10.78
N ARG A 145 -13.03 9.19 9.63
CA ARG A 145 -13.78 9.04 8.38
C ARG A 145 -13.98 7.56 8.03
N LEU A 146 -12.90 6.78 8.03
CA LEU A 146 -12.97 5.33 7.75
C LEU A 146 -13.83 4.59 8.79
N ARG A 147 -13.59 4.84 10.08
CA ARG A 147 -14.36 4.23 11.18
C ARG A 147 -15.85 4.50 11.05
N SER A 148 -16.22 5.74 10.77
CA SER A 148 -17.62 6.15 10.56
C SER A 148 -18.32 5.36 9.45
N ALA A 149 -17.62 5.03 8.36
CA ALA A 149 -18.18 4.19 7.30
C ALA A 149 -18.22 2.72 7.71
N VAL A 150 -17.14 2.20 8.31
CA VAL A 150 -17.06 0.80 8.77
C VAL A 150 -18.14 0.47 9.80
N ASP A 151 -18.44 1.40 10.72
CA ASP A 151 -19.45 1.17 11.76
C ASP A 151 -20.85 0.96 11.18
N GLN A 152 -21.12 1.44 9.97
CA GLN A 152 -22.39 1.28 9.25
C GLN A 152 -22.42 0.05 8.33
N LEU A 153 -21.30 -0.66 8.17
CA LEU A 153 -21.30 -1.93 7.45
C LEU A 153 -22.14 -2.97 8.22
N PRO A 154 -22.80 -3.90 7.50
CA PRO A 154 -23.47 -5.02 8.15
C PRO A 154 -22.45 -5.86 8.91
N ASP A 155 -22.85 -6.36 10.08
CA ASP A 155 -22.06 -7.41 10.73
C ASP A 155 -22.16 -8.68 9.89
N PRO A 156 -21.04 -9.38 9.63
CA PRO A 156 -21.11 -10.71 9.05
C PRO A 156 -21.90 -11.57 10.02
N LEU A 157 -22.99 -12.19 9.53
CA LEU A 157 -23.76 -13.16 10.29
C LEU A 157 -22.81 -14.25 10.83
N PRO A 158 -23.04 -14.80 12.03
CA PRO A 158 -22.36 -16.02 12.43
C PRO A 158 -22.70 -17.09 11.39
N ASP A 159 -21.69 -17.62 10.70
CA ASP A 159 -21.87 -18.71 9.75
C ASP A 159 -22.58 -19.88 10.46
N GLU A 160 -23.74 -20.30 9.95
CA GLU A 160 -24.41 -21.53 10.40
C GLU A 160 -23.62 -22.80 10.02
N HIS A 161 -22.46 -22.65 9.35
CA HIS A 161 -21.62 -23.72 8.84
C HIS A 161 -20.50 -24.18 9.79
N GLU A 162 -20.33 -23.58 10.98
CA GLU A 162 -19.30 -24.02 11.94
C GLU A 162 -19.72 -25.24 12.80
N GLN A 163 -20.95 -25.77 12.67
CA GLN A 163 -21.43 -26.86 13.53
C GLN A 163 -21.09 -28.28 13.06
N HIS A 164 -20.45 -28.47 11.89
CA HIS A 164 -20.26 -29.81 11.32
C HIS A 164 -18.81 -30.33 11.28
N LEU A 165 -17.83 -29.52 11.67
CA LEU A 165 -16.39 -29.89 11.60
C LEU A 165 -15.82 -30.46 12.90
N ASP A 166 -16.51 -30.33 14.03
CA ASP A 166 -16.00 -30.74 15.35
C ASP A 166 -16.38 -32.18 15.78
N LEU A 167 -17.15 -32.92 14.98
CA LEU A 167 -17.67 -34.25 15.37
C LEU A 167 -17.08 -35.45 14.62
N GLU A 168 -16.31 -35.25 13.54
CA GLU A 168 -15.69 -36.36 12.78
C GLU A 168 -14.21 -36.62 13.12
N VAL A 169 -13.54 -35.75 13.88
CA VAL A 169 -12.08 -35.88 14.16
C VAL A 169 -11.76 -36.78 15.37
N LEU A 170 -12.75 -37.29 16.12
CA LEU A 170 -12.51 -38.09 17.34
C LEU A 170 -12.81 -39.59 17.20
N SER A 171 -12.85 -40.15 16.01
CA SER A 171 -13.11 -41.59 15.85
C SER A 171 -12.41 -42.21 14.64
N GLN A 172 -11.09 -42.40 14.71
CA GLN A 172 -10.45 -43.59 14.16
C GLN A 172 -9.05 -43.81 14.74
N PRO A 173 -8.62 -45.07 14.98
CA PRO A 173 -7.38 -45.40 15.69
C PRO A 173 -6.16 -45.42 14.75
N ASP A 174 -4.99 -45.18 15.35
CA ASP A 174 -3.68 -45.31 14.71
C ASP A 174 -3.45 -46.74 14.18
N GLU A 175 -3.21 -46.88 12.86
CA GLU A 175 -2.48 -48.03 12.31
C GLU A 175 -1.38 -47.55 11.35
N GLU A 176 -0.21 -48.17 11.53
CA GLU A 176 1.05 -47.95 10.83
C GLU A 176 1.06 -48.48 9.38
N GLU A 177 1.98 -47.87 8.61
CA GLU A 177 2.77 -48.45 7.51
C GLU A 177 2.15 -48.55 6.09
N SER A 178 2.62 -47.69 5.18
CA SER A 178 3.41 -48.11 3.99
C SER A 178 3.71 -46.92 3.05
N GLN A 179 4.97 -46.82 2.64
CA GLN A 179 5.45 -45.90 1.58
C GLN A 179 4.80 -46.22 0.21
N PRO A 180 4.80 -45.23 -0.70
CA PRO A 180 5.57 -45.45 -1.93
C PRO A 180 6.32 -44.23 -2.47
N ASP A 181 7.51 -44.54 -2.98
CA ASP A 181 8.35 -43.95 -4.03
C ASP A 181 8.21 -42.47 -4.43
N MET A 182 9.33 -41.76 -4.25
CA MET A 182 9.58 -40.41 -4.75
C MET A 182 9.74 -40.39 -6.27
N VAL A 183 8.92 -39.58 -6.94
CA VAL A 183 9.18 -39.12 -8.31
C VAL A 183 10.01 -37.84 -8.24
N ASP A 184 11.16 -37.91 -8.91
CA ASP A 184 12.19 -36.89 -9.04
C ASP A 184 11.61 -35.55 -9.57
N SER A 185 11.87 -34.47 -8.83
CA SER A 185 11.53 -33.09 -9.20
C SER A 185 12.78 -32.23 -9.15
N GLN A 186 13.69 -32.47 -10.08
CA GLN A 186 14.70 -31.50 -10.48
C GLN A 186 14.30 -30.89 -11.82
N ASP A 187 13.36 -29.94 -11.77
CA ASP A 187 13.28 -28.83 -12.71
C ASP A 187 12.21 -27.87 -12.21
N LEU A 188 12.64 -26.73 -11.65
CA LEU A 188 11.97 -25.43 -11.56
C LEU A 188 12.59 -24.59 -10.44
N LEU A 189 13.90 -24.33 -10.52
CA LEU A 189 14.59 -23.29 -9.75
C LEU A 189 15.84 -22.83 -10.52
N ASN A 190 15.64 -22.28 -11.72
CA ASN A 190 16.68 -21.53 -12.43
C ASN A 190 16.03 -20.43 -13.27
N SER A 191 15.72 -19.30 -12.65
CA SER A 191 15.53 -18.01 -13.33
C SER A 191 15.60 -16.87 -12.32
N ALA A 192 16.82 -16.51 -11.92
CA ALA A 192 17.13 -15.21 -11.32
C ALA A 192 18.14 -14.50 -12.25
N PRO A 193 17.94 -13.22 -12.62
CA PRO A 193 18.89 -12.50 -13.46
C PRO A 193 20.12 -12.06 -12.65
N ALA A 194 21.31 -12.42 -13.14
CA ALA A 194 22.58 -12.03 -12.54
C ALA A 194 22.85 -10.53 -12.75
N SER A 195 23.01 -9.79 -11.65
CA SER A 195 23.61 -8.45 -11.66
C SER A 195 25.12 -8.56 -11.89
N GLN A 196 25.63 -7.88 -12.91
CA GLN A 196 27.07 -7.75 -13.16
C GLN A 196 27.66 -6.72 -12.18
N THR A 197 28.32 -7.19 -11.13
CA THR A 197 29.24 -6.37 -10.33
C THR A 197 30.66 -6.58 -10.83
N SER A 198 31.22 -5.58 -11.51
CA SER A 198 32.66 -5.51 -11.77
C SER A 198 33.37 -4.98 -10.53
N HIS A 199 34.32 -5.75 -9.98
CA HIS A 199 35.20 -5.31 -8.90
C HIS A 199 36.40 -4.54 -9.49
N PRO A 200 36.76 -3.34 -8.97
CA PRO A 200 38.01 -2.68 -9.34
C PRO A 200 39.20 -3.32 -8.60
N SER A 201 40.25 -3.67 -9.34
CA SER A 201 41.52 -4.18 -8.80
C SER A 201 42.41 -3.02 -8.34
N PHE A 202 42.68 -2.92 -7.04
CA PHE A 202 43.62 -1.95 -6.48
C PHE A 202 45.07 -2.46 -6.64
N LYS A 203 45.88 -1.76 -7.45
CA LYS A 203 47.34 -1.95 -7.51
C LYS A 203 48.04 -1.10 -6.44
N LYS A 204 48.94 -1.70 -5.65
CA LYS A 204 49.79 -1.01 -4.67
C LYS A 204 50.83 -0.11 -5.37
N PRO A 205 51.21 1.04 -4.78
CA PRO A 205 52.23 1.93 -5.33
C PRO A 205 53.66 1.40 -5.10
N ARG A 206 54.53 1.58 -6.10
CA ARG A 206 55.98 1.35 -6.00
C ARG A 206 56.65 2.54 -5.29
N SER A 207 57.49 2.25 -4.29
CA SER A 207 58.38 3.25 -3.67
C SER A 207 59.48 3.65 -4.66
N LYS A 208 59.73 4.96 -4.78
CA LYS A 208 60.92 5.48 -5.46
C LYS A 208 62.09 5.49 -4.45
N SER A 209 63.20 4.88 -4.83
CA SER A 209 64.54 5.18 -4.36
C SER A 209 65.34 5.71 -5.53
#